data_AF-A0A484K7U2-F1
#
_entry.id   AF-A0A484K7U2-F1
#
_cell.length_a   1.000
_cell.length_b   1.000
_cell.length_c   1.000
_cell.angle_alpha   90.00
_cell.angle_beta   90.00
_cell.angle_gamma   90.00
#
_symmetry.space_group_name_H-M   'P 1'
#
loop_
_entity.id
_entity.type
_entity.pdbx_description
1 polymer ?
#
loop_
_entity_poly.entity_id
_entity_poly.type
_entity_poly.pdbx_seq_one_letter_code
_entity_poly.pdbx_strand_id
1 'polypeptide(L)'
;MAVASSVTSDNNTSSKSPHLAFTTISNIKLHIPVQLSISEPNYKKWSRLFRLLVLRFNLMGYLDGTTVASSKDDTEWFQFDALLQGWILSTASDEVSNLVLASSPSASALWTTNYKLFHDNKHARAMQLEHRFRTTVKGNHSINDYCHLLKNLADYLDDVDAPVTEHAFVLHVLQGLPHDIRTQVHFLQYQNPFPMFMKVRLALLLVEQQ
;
A
#
# COMPACT_ATOMS: atom_id res chain seq x y z
N MET A 1 56.20 -8.10 49.56
CA MET A 1 56.20 -7.49 48.22
C MET A 1 56.25 -8.59 47.18
N ALA A 2 55.13 -8.87 46.51
CA ALA A 2 55.08 -9.64 45.28
C ALA A 2 53.98 -9.01 44.41
N VAL A 3 54.35 -8.76 43.16
CA VAL A 3 53.73 -7.83 42.23
C VAL A 3 52.44 -8.40 41.65
N ALA A 4 51.42 -7.54 41.58
CA ALA A 4 50.19 -7.79 40.84
C ALA A 4 50.47 -7.85 39.33
N SER A 5 49.99 -8.89 38.65
CA SER A 5 49.86 -8.89 37.20
C SER A 5 48.38 -8.96 36.84
N SER A 6 47.86 -7.81 36.41
CA SER A 6 46.56 -7.67 35.77
C SER A 6 46.59 -8.35 34.40
N VAL A 7 45.69 -9.31 34.18
CA VAL A 7 45.34 -9.76 32.84
C VAL A 7 44.26 -8.80 32.32
N THR A 8 44.68 -7.76 31.62
CA THR A 8 43.80 -6.92 30.80
C THR A 8 43.36 -7.75 29.60
N SER A 9 42.10 -8.19 29.65
CA SER A 9 41.41 -8.85 28.54
C SER A 9 40.73 -7.76 27.72
N ASP A 10 41.48 -7.05 26.88
CA ASP A 10 40.90 -6.02 26.02
C ASP A 10 40.30 -6.65 24.75
N ASN A 11 38.99 -6.85 24.85
CA ASN A 11 37.95 -6.66 23.84
C ASN A 11 38.32 -6.96 22.38
N ASN A 12 37.82 -8.12 21.94
CA ASN A 12 37.53 -8.44 20.54
C ASN A 12 36.87 -7.24 19.83
N THR A 13 37.63 -6.57 18.95
CA THR A 13 37.07 -5.77 17.86
C THR A 13 36.38 -6.73 16.89
N SER A 14 35.12 -7.09 17.16
CA SER A 14 34.31 -7.77 16.16
C SER A 14 34.06 -6.76 15.05
N SER A 15 34.76 -6.89 13.91
CA SER A 15 34.31 -6.27 12.68
C SER A 15 32.95 -6.89 12.35
N LYS A 16 31.85 -6.26 12.79
CA LYS A 16 30.51 -6.72 12.48
C LYS A 16 30.37 -6.66 10.97
N SER A 17 30.17 -7.81 10.33
CA SER A 17 29.84 -7.88 8.90
C SER A 17 28.63 -6.96 8.63
N PRO A 18 28.63 -6.20 7.52
CA PRO A 18 27.52 -5.30 7.22
C PRO A 18 26.21 -6.08 7.16
N HIS A 19 25.15 -5.48 7.70
CA HIS A 19 23.83 -6.11 7.73
C HIS A 19 23.35 -6.47 6.32
N LEU A 20 22.64 -7.60 6.17
CA LEU A 20 22.19 -8.10 4.87
C LEU A 20 21.37 -7.08 4.08
N ALA A 21 20.58 -6.24 4.75
CA ALA A 21 19.78 -5.21 4.10
C ALA A 21 20.65 -4.23 3.27
N PHE A 22 21.84 -3.86 3.75
CA PHE A 22 22.75 -2.95 3.04
C PHE A 22 23.39 -3.58 1.80
N THR A 23 23.54 -4.90 1.79
CA THR A 23 24.27 -5.61 0.74
C THR A 23 23.34 -6.28 -0.28
N THR A 24 22.15 -6.68 0.13
CA THR A 24 21.21 -7.43 -0.71
C THR A 24 20.22 -6.55 -1.46
N ILE A 25 19.93 -5.34 -0.97
CA ILE A 25 18.95 -4.43 -1.57
C ILE A 25 19.68 -3.31 -2.29
N SER A 26 20.04 -3.54 -3.55
CA SER A 26 20.64 -2.53 -4.43
C SER A 26 19.60 -1.64 -5.10
N ASN A 27 18.38 -2.15 -5.32
CA ASN A 27 17.26 -1.40 -5.90
C ASN A 27 15.93 -1.81 -5.23
N ILE A 28 15.46 -0.96 -4.32
CA ILE A 28 14.22 -1.17 -3.57
C ILE A 28 12.99 -1.35 -4.47
N LYS A 29 12.97 -0.74 -5.65
CA LYS A 29 11.84 -0.80 -6.59
C LYS A 29 11.60 -2.21 -7.15
N LEU A 30 12.61 -3.09 -7.12
CA LEU A 30 12.44 -4.50 -7.49
C LEU A 30 11.66 -5.29 -6.43
N HIS A 31 11.72 -4.86 -5.17
CA HIS A 31 11.01 -5.49 -4.06
C HIS A 31 9.64 -4.88 -3.83
N ILE A 32 9.49 -3.59 -4.15
CA ILE A 32 8.24 -2.82 -4.02
C ILE A 32 7.97 -2.20 -5.39
N PRO A 33 7.35 -2.93 -6.34
CA PRO A 33 7.10 -2.45 -7.71
C PRO A 33 5.93 -1.47 -7.80
N VAL A 34 5.47 -0.94 -6.66
CA VAL A 34 4.35 -0.01 -6.55
C VAL A 34 4.90 1.32 -6.10
N GLN A 35 4.58 2.39 -6.82
CA GLN A 35 4.97 3.73 -6.44
C GLN A 35 3.84 4.40 -5.66
N LEU A 36 4.05 4.72 -4.39
CA LEU A 36 3.05 5.35 -3.54
C LEU A 36 2.62 6.72 -4.10
N SER A 37 1.33 6.92 -4.36
CA SER A 37 0.79 8.14 -4.98
C SER A 37 -0.58 8.48 -4.41
N ILE A 38 -0.86 9.78 -4.19
CA ILE A 38 -2.18 10.26 -3.73
C ILE A 38 -3.26 10.03 -4.79
N SER A 39 -2.84 9.96 -6.06
CA SER A 39 -3.73 9.83 -7.22
C SER A 39 -3.99 8.37 -7.62
N GLU A 40 -3.60 7.39 -6.80
CA GLU A 40 -3.73 5.95 -7.09
C GLU A 40 -4.18 5.17 -5.84
N PRO A 41 -4.98 4.09 -5.96
CA PRO A 41 -5.42 3.25 -4.84
C PRO A 41 -4.34 2.22 -4.49
N ASN A 42 -3.18 2.71 -4.10
CA ASN A 42 -1.99 1.88 -3.97
C ASN A 42 -1.38 1.87 -2.58
N TYR A 43 -1.98 2.57 -1.60
CA TYR A 43 -1.44 2.69 -0.26
C TYR A 43 -1.43 1.34 0.47
N LYS A 44 -2.54 0.58 0.47
CA LYS A 44 -2.58 -0.71 1.18
C LYS A 44 -1.57 -1.69 0.61
N LYS A 45 -1.48 -1.78 -0.72
CA LYS A 45 -0.53 -2.66 -1.40
C LYS A 45 0.91 -2.25 -1.12
N TRP A 46 1.23 -0.96 -1.28
CA TRP A 46 2.56 -0.42 -1.00
C TRP A 46 2.96 -0.67 0.47
N SER A 47 2.10 -0.29 1.42
CA SER A 47 2.39 -0.40 2.84
C SER A 47 2.55 -1.87 3.29
N ARG A 48 1.77 -2.79 2.71
CA ARG A 48 1.92 -4.23 2.97
C ARG A 48 3.26 -4.76 2.47
N LEU A 49 3.65 -4.45 1.24
CA LEU A 49 4.93 -4.88 0.66
C LEU A 49 6.11 -4.31 1.44
N PHE A 50 6.04 -3.03 1.80
CA PHE A 50 7.08 -2.35 2.59
C PHE A 50 7.26 -3.02 3.96
N ARG A 51 6.17 -3.24 4.70
CA ARG A 51 6.22 -3.94 6.01
C ARG A 51 6.80 -5.35 5.89
N LEU A 52 6.44 -6.10 4.86
CA LEU A 52 6.97 -7.45 4.65
C LEU A 52 8.49 -7.44 4.40
N LEU A 53 8.99 -6.46 3.63
CA LEU A 53 10.41 -6.31 3.38
C LEU A 53 11.18 -5.93 4.65
N VAL A 54 10.68 -4.94 5.39
CA VAL A 54 11.28 -4.50 6.67
C VAL A 54 11.28 -5.65 7.69
N LEU A 55 10.20 -6.44 7.75
CA LEU A 55 10.11 -7.63 8.60
C LEU A 55 11.14 -8.69 8.23
N ARG A 56 11.36 -8.95 6.93
CA ARG A 56 12.38 -9.89 6.44
C ARG A 56 13.78 -9.60 7.00
N PHE A 57 14.08 -8.32 7.25
CA PHE A 57 15.36 -7.85 7.75
C PHE A 57 15.36 -7.53 9.24
N ASN A 58 14.27 -7.84 9.96
CA ASN A 58 14.11 -7.54 11.39
C ASN A 58 14.27 -6.04 11.73
N LEU A 59 13.86 -5.15 10.82
CA LEU A 59 13.99 -3.70 10.99
C LEU A 59 12.68 -3.02 11.45
N MET A 60 11.68 -3.79 11.86
CA MET A 60 10.33 -3.25 12.17
C MET A 60 10.34 -2.19 13.26
N GLY A 61 11.20 -2.35 14.27
CA GLY A 61 11.25 -1.41 15.39
C GLY A 61 11.70 0.01 15.00
N TYR A 62 12.45 0.15 13.91
CA TYR A 62 12.83 1.46 13.35
C TYR A 62 11.65 2.12 12.62
N LEU A 63 10.75 1.32 12.04
CA LEU A 63 9.60 1.79 11.27
C LEU A 63 8.44 2.22 12.18
N ASP A 64 8.17 1.47 13.25
CA ASP A 64 7.12 1.80 14.22
C ASP A 64 7.60 2.71 15.36
N GLY A 65 8.91 2.93 15.47
CA GLY A 65 9.53 3.81 16.46
C GLY A 65 9.75 3.17 17.83
N THR A 66 9.56 1.84 17.97
CA THR A 66 9.86 1.11 19.20
C THR A 66 11.37 0.95 19.45
N THR A 67 12.18 0.95 18.39
CA THR A 67 13.64 1.01 18.48
C THR A 67 14.09 2.46 18.43
N VAL A 68 14.60 2.97 19.55
CA VAL A 68 15.14 4.34 19.68
C VAL A 68 16.66 4.33 19.79
N ALA A 69 17.30 5.38 19.30
CA ALA A 69 18.74 5.55 19.43
C ALA A 69 19.13 5.56 20.92
N SER A 70 20.14 4.76 21.27
CA SER A 70 20.62 4.65 22.64
C SER A 70 21.42 5.89 23.08
N SER A 71 22.02 6.59 22.11
CA SER A 71 22.79 7.82 22.31
C SER A 71 22.93 8.59 20.99
N LYS A 72 23.57 9.77 21.02
CA LYS A 72 23.88 10.55 19.80
C LYS A 72 24.91 9.90 18.88
N ASP A 73 25.65 8.92 19.40
CA ASP A 73 26.71 8.21 18.66
C ASP A 73 26.27 6.80 18.22
N ASP A 74 24.97 6.50 18.33
CA ASP A 74 24.38 5.22 17.91
C ASP A 74 24.36 5.06 16.39
N THR A 75 25.54 4.81 15.84
CA THR A 75 25.80 4.79 14.40
C THR A 75 24.97 3.74 13.68
N GLU A 76 24.76 2.58 14.29
CA GLU A 76 23.94 1.50 13.72
C GLU A 76 22.49 1.96 13.59
N TRP A 77 21.95 2.62 14.63
CA TRP A 77 20.60 3.14 14.57
C TRP A 77 20.42 4.16 13.44
N PHE A 78 21.33 5.14 13.33
CA PHE A 78 21.25 6.17 12.29
C PHE A 78 21.42 5.59 10.88
N GLN A 79 22.24 4.56 10.71
CA GLN A 79 22.41 3.88 9.42
C GLN A 79 21.13 3.16 8.98
N PHE A 80 20.45 2.44 9.89
CA PHE A 80 19.19 1.77 9.57
C PHE A 80 18.04 2.74 9.37
N ASP A 81 17.97 3.79 10.19
CA ASP A 81 16.97 4.85 10.01
C ASP A 81 17.14 5.51 8.63
N ALA A 82 18.36 5.95 8.28
CA ALA A 82 18.64 6.54 6.97
C ALA A 82 18.35 5.58 5.79
N LEU A 83 18.66 4.28 5.94
CA LEU A 83 18.32 3.27 4.94
C LEU A 83 16.81 3.21 4.68
N LEU A 84 16.02 3.14 5.76
CA LEU A 84 14.57 3.07 5.66
C LEU A 84 13.97 4.37 5.12
N GLN A 85 14.49 5.54 5.52
CA GLN A 85 14.11 6.82 4.93
C GLN A 85 14.34 6.81 3.41
N GLY A 86 15.52 6.36 2.96
CA GLY A 86 15.85 6.24 1.55
C GLY A 86 14.91 5.30 0.80
N TRP A 87 14.53 4.16 1.39
CA TRP A 87 13.57 3.23 0.80
C TRP A 87 12.16 3.81 0.69
N ILE A 88 11.67 4.48 1.74
CA ILE A 88 10.35 5.13 1.73
C ILE A 88 10.29 6.17 0.61
N LEU A 89 11.25 7.10 0.58
CA LEU A 89 11.28 8.18 -0.41
C LEU A 89 11.47 7.66 -1.84
N SER A 90 12.30 6.62 -2.03
CA SER A 90 12.53 6.03 -3.36
C SER A 90 11.32 5.29 -3.94
N THR A 91 10.38 4.88 -3.09
CA THR A 91 9.16 4.17 -3.51
C THR A 91 7.91 5.05 -3.46
N ALA A 92 8.06 6.32 -3.10
CA ALA A 92 7.01 7.33 -3.17
C ALA A 92 7.08 8.10 -4.50
N SER A 93 5.98 8.73 -4.88
CA SER A 93 5.98 9.77 -5.92
C SER A 93 6.69 11.02 -5.41
N ASP A 94 7.14 11.86 -6.33
CA ASP A 94 7.77 13.15 -5.97
C ASP A 94 6.79 14.03 -5.19
N GLU A 95 5.50 14.00 -5.56
CA GLU A 95 4.42 14.69 -4.85
C GLU A 95 4.33 14.25 -3.38
N VAL A 96 4.23 12.94 -3.13
CA VAL A 96 4.16 12.40 -1.77
C VAL A 96 5.43 12.72 -1.00
N SER A 97 6.61 12.52 -1.61
CA SER A 97 7.91 12.79 -1.00
C SER A 97 8.02 14.23 -0.54
N ASN A 98 7.67 15.19 -1.40
CA ASN A 98 7.73 16.62 -1.07
C ASN A 98 6.81 17.00 0.10
N LEU A 99 5.64 16.37 0.21
CA LEU A 99 4.69 16.63 1.30
C LEU A 99 5.18 16.10 2.66
N VAL A 100 5.86 14.94 2.67
CA VAL A 100 6.27 14.29 3.93
C VAL A 100 7.67 14.70 4.39
N LEU A 101 8.56 15.09 3.47
CA LEU A 101 9.98 15.33 3.75
C LEU A 101 10.21 16.44 4.79
N ALA A 102 9.48 17.56 4.66
CA ALA A 102 9.69 18.75 5.50
C ALA A 102 9.34 18.53 6.99
N SER A 103 8.52 17.53 7.30
CA SER A 103 7.96 17.30 8.63
C SER A 103 8.47 16.03 9.32
N SER A 104 9.36 15.27 8.67
CA SER A 104 9.68 13.91 9.10
C SER A 104 11.18 13.67 9.22
N PRO A 105 11.76 13.78 10.44
CA PRO A 105 13.21 13.65 10.64
C PRO A 105 13.71 12.20 10.70
N SER A 106 12.82 11.20 10.75
CA SER A 106 13.16 9.78 10.88
C SER A 106 12.29 8.90 9.98
N ALA A 107 12.67 7.63 9.82
CA ALA A 107 11.89 6.64 9.08
C ALA A 107 10.50 6.42 9.72
N SER A 108 10.44 6.36 11.06
CA SER A 108 9.17 6.26 11.80
C SER A 108 8.28 7.48 11.60
N ALA A 109 8.87 8.68 11.58
CA ALA A 109 8.14 9.90 11.29
C ALA A 109 7.60 9.90 9.85
N LEU A 110 8.44 9.57 8.86
CA LEU A 110 8.01 9.45 7.46
C LEU A 110 6.89 8.44 7.30
N TRP A 111 7.00 7.28 7.95
CA TRP A 111 5.99 6.24 7.91
C TRP A 111 4.65 6.72 8.49
N THR A 112 4.70 7.39 9.64
CA THR A 112 3.52 7.96 10.31
C THR A 112 2.88 9.08 9.50
N THR A 113 3.68 9.98 8.94
CA THR A 113 3.20 11.09 8.11
C THR A 113 2.57 10.56 6.82
N ASN A 114 3.16 9.55 6.17
CA ASN A 114 2.52 8.86 5.05
C ASN A 114 1.19 8.22 5.47
N TYR A 115 1.12 7.52 6.61
CA TYR A 115 -0.15 6.97 7.08
C TYR A 115 -1.23 8.06 7.21
N LYS A 116 -0.89 9.18 7.88
CA LYS A 116 -1.79 10.35 8.02
C LYS A 116 -2.19 10.94 6.68
N LEU A 117 -1.26 11.17 5.75
CA LEU A 117 -1.58 11.74 4.43
C LEU A 117 -2.66 10.93 3.67
N PHE A 118 -2.64 9.61 3.82
CA PHE A 118 -3.59 8.72 3.15
C PHE A 118 -4.88 8.47 3.96
N HIS A 119 -4.83 8.60 5.29
CA HIS A 119 -5.97 8.28 6.18
C HIS A 119 -6.62 9.50 6.85
N ASP A 120 -6.00 10.67 6.82
CA ASP A 120 -6.59 11.92 7.27
C ASP A 120 -7.80 12.23 6.37
N ASN A 121 -8.90 12.61 7.00
CA ASN A 121 -10.19 12.77 6.33
C ASN A 121 -10.71 11.51 5.62
N LYS A 122 -10.27 10.29 6.01
CA LYS A 122 -10.71 9.04 5.37
C LYS A 122 -12.23 8.90 5.28
N HIS A 123 -12.97 9.36 6.28
CA HIS A 123 -14.44 9.33 6.24
C HIS A 123 -15.01 10.24 5.15
N ALA A 124 -14.45 11.44 4.96
CA ALA A 124 -14.87 12.34 3.89
C ALA A 124 -14.52 11.78 2.50
N ARG A 125 -13.32 11.22 2.35
CA ARG A 125 -12.90 10.53 1.12
C ARG A 125 -13.80 9.32 0.83
N ALA A 126 -14.08 8.49 1.83
CA ALA A 126 -14.97 7.34 1.73
C ALA A 126 -16.37 7.77 1.26
N MET A 127 -16.95 8.82 1.85
CA MET A 127 -18.25 9.35 1.40
C MET A 127 -18.24 9.80 -0.07
N GLN A 128 -17.19 10.52 -0.50
CA GLN A 128 -17.07 10.98 -1.89
C GLN A 128 -16.89 9.79 -2.86
N LEU A 129 -16.04 8.84 -2.51
CA LEU A 129 -15.78 7.64 -3.30
C LEU A 129 -17.02 6.75 -3.37
N GLU A 130 -17.75 6.60 -2.27
CA GLU A 130 -18.99 5.82 -2.21
C GLU A 130 -20.08 6.49 -3.06
N HIS A 131 -20.21 7.82 -3.00
CA HIS A 131 -21.12 8.56 -3.87
C HIS A 131 -20.77 8.36 -5.34
N ARG A 132 -19.50 8.51 -5.71
CA ARG A 132 -19.01 8.26 -7.08
C ARG A 132 -19.28 6.82 -7.50
N PHE A 133 -19.00 5.85 -6.64
CA PHE A 133 -19.28 4.44 -6.88
C PHE A 133 -20.75 4.27 -7.20
N ARG A 134 -21.67 4.62 -6.28
CA ARG A 134 -23.12 4.46 -6.44
C ARG A 134 -23.74 5.21 -7.62
N THR A 135 -23.11 6.27 -8.11
CA THR A 135 -23.61 7.08 -9.24
C THR A 135 -22.98 6.71 -10.58
N THR A 136 -21.95 5.85 -10.57
CA THR A 136 -21.27 5.43 -11.80
C THR A 136 -22.14 4.47 -12.60
N VAL A 137 -22.49 4.88 -13.81
CA VAL A 137 -23.23 4.09 -14.80
C VAL A 137 -22.35 3.88 -16.03
N LYS A 138 -22.65 2.87 -16.85
CA LYS A 138 -21.90 2.61 -18.10
C LYS A 138 -21.84 3.87 -18.97
N GLY A 139 -22.99 4.51 -19.16
CA GLY A 139 -23.10 5.67 -20.05
C GLY A 139 -22.52 5.36 -21.43
N ASN A 140 -21.62 6.21 -21.90
CA ASN A 140 -20.95 6.07 -23.20
C ASN A 140 -19.65 5.25 -23.15
N HIS A 141 -19.25 4.75 -21.97
CA HIS A 141 -18.04 3.94 -21.84
C HIS A 141 -18.25 2.55 -22.45
N SER A 142 -17.18 1.90 -22.91
CA SER A 142 -17.20 0.46 -23.18
C SER A 142 -17.48 -0.32 -21.89
N ILE A 143 -17.97 -1.56 -21.98
CA ILE A 143 -18.15 -2.42 -20.81
C ILE A 143 -16.82 -2.61 -20.08
N ASN A 144 -15.72 -2.71 -20.83
CA ASN A 144 -14.40 -2.84 -20.26
C ASN A 144 -14.02 -1.63 -19.41
N ASP A 145 -14.15 -0.41 -19.96
CA ASP A 145 -13.80 0.83 -19.26
C ASP A 145 -14.71 1.07 -18.06
N TYR A 146 -16.01 0.78 -18.19
CA TYR A 146 -16.97 0.86 -17.09
C TYR A 146 -16.60 -0.09 -15.93
N CYS A 147 -16.31 -1.35 -16.24
CA CYS A 147 -15.89 -2.35 -15.25
C CYS A 147 -14.58 -1.95 -14.58
N HIS A 148 -13.61 -1.43 -15.35
CA HIS A 148 -12.35 -0.94 -14.81
C HIS A 148 -12.54 0.27 -13.90
N LEU A 149 -13.39 1.24 -14.28
CA LEU A 149 -13.69 2.42 -13.47
C LEU A 149 -14.32 2.03 -12.12
N LEU A 150 -15.32 1.15 -12.13
CA LEU A 150 -15.94 0.67 -10.90
C LEU A 150 -14.96 -0.11 -10.03
N LYS A 151 -14.12 -0.96 -10.64
CA LYS A 151 -13.10 -1.73 -9.91
C LYS A 151 -12.10 -0.80 -9.23
N ASN A 152 -11.63 0.23 -9.94
CA ASN A 152 -10.75 1.24 -9.35
C ASN A 152 -11.43 1.96 -8.18
N LEU A 153 -12.69 2.37 -8.30
CA LEU A 153 -13.44 2.98 -7.20
C LEU A 153 -13.57 2.06 -5.98
N ALA A 154 -13.81 0.77 -6.19
CA ALA A 154 -13.85 -0.21 -5.11
C ALA A 154 -12.48 -0.42 -4.44
N ASP A 155 -11.39 -0.36 -5.22
CA ASP A 155 -10.03 -0.45 -4.69
C ASP A 155 -9.66 0.81 -3.89
N TYR A 156 -10.07 2.01 -4.33
CA TYR A 156 -9.96 3.25 -3.55
C TYR A 156 -10.74 3.20 -2.25
N LEU A 157 -11.96 2.64 -2.29
CA LEU A 157 -12.81 2.45 -1.12
C LEU A 157 -12.16 1.48 -0.13
N ASP A 158 -11.57 0.39 -0.61
CA ASP A 158 -10.76 -0.49 0.23
C ASP A 158 -9.62 0.30 0.87
N ASP A 159 -8.84 1.07 0.11
CA ASP A 159 -7.69 1.85 0.60
C ASP A 159 -8.01 2.81 1.76
N VAL A 160 -9.26 3.26 1.90
CA VAL A 160 -9.73 4.14 2.99
C VAL A 160 -10.55 3.40 4.08
N ASP A 161 -10.36 2.09 4.21
CA ASP A 161 -11.04 1.21 5.16
C ASP A 161 -12.56 1.09 4.96
N ALA A 162 -13.06 1.28 3.73
CA ALA A 162 -14.48 1.19 3.38
C ALA A 162 -14.73 0.13 2.28
N PRO A 163 -14.33 -1.14 2.45
CA PRO A 163 -14.38 -2.14 1.39
C PRO A 163 -15.80 -2.42 0.89
N VAL A 164 -15.94 -2.57 -0.43
CA VAL A 164 -17.18 -3.01 -1.07
C VAL A 164 -17.22 -4.53 -1.13
N THR A 165 -18.30 -5.14 -0.63
CA THR A 165 -18.47 -6.60 -0.74
C THR A 165 -18.66 -7.02 -2.20
N GLU A 166 -18.18 -8.21 -2.55
CA GLU A 166 -18.32 -8.77 -3.91
C GLU A 166 -19.78 -8.74 -4.39
N HIS A 167 -20.72 -9.11 -3.50
CA HIS A 167 -22.15 -9.08 -3.79
C HIS A 167 -22.66 -7.66 -4.11
N ALA A 168 -22.34 -6.67 -3.27
CA ALA A 168 -22.73 -5.29 -3.51
C ALA A 168 -22.08 -4.73 -4.79
N PHE A 169 -20.83 -5.11 -5.06
CA PHE A 169 -20.10 -4.70 -6.25
C PHE A 169 -20.80 -5.19 -7.52
N VAL A 170 -21.10 -6.48 -7.59
CA VAL A 170 -21.76 -7.09 -8.75
C VAL A 170 -23.17 -6.54 -8.95
N LEU A 171 -23.95 -6.36 -7.88
CA LEU A 171 -25.28 -5.72 -7.99
C LEU A 171 -25.18 -4.32 -8.58
N HIS A 172 -24.18 -3.55 -8.14
CA HIS A 172 -23.98 -2.20 -8.64
C HIS A 172 -23.58 -2.18 -10.12
N VAL A 173 -22.68 -3.09 -10.54
CA VAL A 173 -22.33 -3.29 -11.96
C VAL A 173 -23.59 -3.54 -12.81
N LEU A 174 -24.47 -4.45 -12.37
CA LEU A 174 -25.69 -4.78 -13.12
C LEU A 174 -26.69 -3.61 -13.16
N GLN A 175 -26.80 -2.84 -12.07
CA GLN A 175 -27.70 -1.69 -11.96
C GLN A 175 -27.26 -0.50 -12.83
N GLY A 176 -25.97 -0.33 -13.08
CA GLY A 176 -25.45 0.78 -13.89
C GLY A 176 -25.46 0.52 -15.40
N LEU A 177 -25.94 -0.64 -15.85
CA LEU A 177 -26.07 -0.97 -17.28
C LEU A 177 -27.27 -0.28 -17.93
N PRO A 178 -27.19 0.11 -19.22
CA PRO A 178 -28.34 0.59 -19.97
C PRO A 178 -29.39 -0.53 -20.17
N HIS A 179 -30.62 -0.16 -20.49
CA HIS A 179 -31.78 -1.06 -20.47
C HIS A 179 -31.64 -2.27 -21.43
N ASP A 180 -31.08 -2.03 -22.62
CA ASP A 180 -30.79 -3.01 -23.67
C ASP A 180 -29.84 -4.12 -23.16
N ILE A 181 -28.69 -3.74 -22.59
CA ILE A 181 -27.72 -4.70 -22.06
C ILE A 181 -28.27 -5.38 -20.80
N ARG A 182 -28.89 -4.61 -19.91
CA ARG A 182 -29.42 -5.11 -18.62
C ARG A 182 -30.46 -6.21 -18.83
N THR A 183 -31.30 -6.09 -19.84
CA THR A 183 -32.34 -7.10 -20.16
C THR A 183 -31.70 -8.41 -20.59
N GLN A 184 -30.63 -8.37 -21.39
CA GLN A 184 -29.92 -9.56 -21.85
C GLN A 184 -29.23 -10.32 -20.71
N VAL A 185 -28.73 -9.60 -19.71
CA VAL A 185 -28.03 -10.19 -18.55
C VAL A 185 -28.89 -10.33 -17.29
N HIS A 186 -30.20 -10.11 -17.39
CA HIS A 186 -31.12 -10.12 -16.25
C HIS A 186 -31.16 -11.47 -15.52
N PHE A 187 -30.76 -12.57 -16.16
CA PHE A 187 -30.68 -13.88 -15.51
C PHE A 187 -29.54 -13.97 -14.47
N LEU A 188 -28.51 -13.11 -14.56
CA LEU A 188 -27.32 -13.17 -13.68
C LEU A 188 -27.67 -12.94 -12.20
N GLN A 189 -28.65 -12.08 -11.90
CA GLN A 189 -29.09 -11.78 -10.53
C GLN A 189 -29.83 -12.94 -9.85
N TYR A 190 -30.26 -13.96 -10.60
CA TYR A 190 -30.96 -15.13 -10.06
C TYR A 190 -30.09 -16.38 -9.96
N GLN A 191 -28.80 -16.30 -10.30
CA GLN A 191 -27.91 -17.45 -10.19
C GLN A 191 -27.67 -17.83 -8.72
N ASN A 192 -27.62 -19.14 -8.46
CA ASN A 192 -27.23 -19.69 -7.16
C ASN A 192 -26.10 -20.72 -7.36
N PRO A 193 -24.89 -20.49 -6.82
CA PRO A 193 -24.48 -19.31 -6.07
C PRO A 193 -24.45 -18.04 -6.93
N PHE A 194 -24.59 -16.89 -6.27
CA PHE A 194 -24.53 -15.58 -6.92
C PHE A 194 -23.18 -15.40 -7.65
N PRO A 195 -23.16 -14.83 -8.88
CA PRO A 195 -21.96 -14.86 -9.70
C PRO A 195 -20.92 -13.86 -9.18
N MET A 196 -19.65 -14.25 -9.25
CA MET A 196 -18.52 -13.35 -9.01
C MET A 196 -18.38 -12.35 -10.16
N PHE A 197 -17.78 -11.19 -9.87
CA PHE A 197 -17.55 -10.10 -10.81
C PHE A 197 -16.88 -10.57 -12.11
N MET A 198 -15.87 -11.45 -12.03
CA MET A 198 -15.20 -11.93 -13.24
C MET A 198 -16.15 -12.68 -14.18
N LYS A 199 -17.07 -13.48 -13.64
CA LYS A 199 -18.08 -14.18 -14.45
C LYS A 199 -19.05 -13.17 -15.09
N VAL A 200 -19.47 -12.15 -14.34
CA VAL A 200 -20.36 -11.09 -14.82
C VAL A 200 -19.68 -10.26 -15.91
N ARG A 201 -18.44 -9.83 -15.71
CA ARG A 201 -17.65 -9.08 -16.70
C ARG A 201 -17.52 -9.85 -18.01
N LEU A 202 -17.23 -11.16 -17.95
CA LEU A 202 -17.14 -11.99 -19.16
C LEU A 202 -18.48 -12.09 -19.89
N ALA A 203 -19.58 -12.30 -19.16
CA ALA A 203 -20.91 -12.34 -19.76
C ALA A 203 -21.29 -11.00 -20.43
N LEU A 204 -20.92 -9.88 -19.79
CA LEU A 204 -21.15 -8.54 -20.34
C LEU A 204 -20.35 -8.31 -21.63
N LEU A 205 -19.07 -8.68 -21.66
CA LEU A 205 -18.23 -8.54 -22.85
C LEU A 205 -18.76 -9.34 -24.05
N LEU A 206 -19.37 -10.51 -23.81
CA LEU A 206 -20.01 -11.28 -24.88
C LEU A 206 -21.24 -10.58 -25.46
N VAL A 207 -21.99 -9.84 -24.63
CA VAL A 207 -23.16 -9.07 -25.07
C VAL A 207 -22.76 -7.82 -25.86
N GLU A 208 -21.64 -7.17 -25.53
CA GLU A 208 -21.17 -5.98 -26.27
C GLU A 208 -20.67 -6.30 -27.70
N GLN A 209 -20.34 -7.56 -27.98
CA GLN A 209 -19.85 -8.01 -29.29
C GLN A 209 -20.97 -8.46 -30.24
N GLN A 210 -22.23 -8.46 -29.79
CA GLN A 210 -23.41 -8.84 -30.57
C GLN A 210 -24.10 -7.62 -31.18
#